data_AF-A0A2V8QC06-F1
#
_entry.id   AF-A0A2V8QC06-F1
#
_cell.length_a   1.000
_cell.length_b   1.000
_cell.length_c   1.000
_cell.angle_alpha   90.00
_cell.angle_beta   90.00
_cell.angle_gamma   90.00
#
_symmetry.space_group_name_H-M   'P 1'
#
loop_
_entity.id
_entity.type
_entity.pdbx_description
1 polymer ?
#
loop_
_entity_poly.entity_id
_entity_poly.type
_entity_poly.pdbx_seq_one_letter_code
_entity_poly.pdbx_strand_id
1 'polypeptide(L)'
;MLGILGLVLWLGCIICFIIVLIKLFQENGVLHGILGLICGLYTFIWGWINATRLNIKNIMVIWTLLIILSIIVNVTTGGFHYSFGTPATP
;
A
#
# COMPACT_ATOMS: atom_id res chain seq x y z
N MET A 1 12.69 9.07 -16.63
CA MET A 1 11.85 9.87 -15.71
C MET A 1 10.81 9.02 -14.98
N LEU A 2 10.05 8.15 -15.66
CA LEU A 2 9.08 7.23 -15.00
C LEU A 2 9.71 6.30 -13.94
N GLY A 3 10.92 5.78 -14.16
CA GLY A 3 11.56 4.85 -13.22
C GLY A 3 11.85 5.46 -11.84
N ILE A 4 12.22 6.73 -11.77
CA ILE A 4 12.46 7.45 -10.50
C ILE A 4 11.12 7.69 -9.77
N LEU A 5 10.05 8.01 -10.52
CA LEU A 5 8.71 8.17 -9.95
C LEU A 5 8.22 6.85 -9.32
N GLY A 6 8.43 5.72 -10.01
CA GLY A 6 8.10 4.39 -9.49
C GLY A 6 8.88 4.04 -8.22
N LEU A 7 10.17 4.40 -8.17
CA LEU A 7 11.03 4.16 -7.01
C LEU A 7 10.58 4.98 -5.79
N VAL A 8 10.20 6.25 -5.99
CA VAL A 8 9.69 7.12 -4.92
C VAL A 8 8.33 6.65 -4.42
N LEU A 9 7.42 6.23 -5.31
CA LEU A 9 6.12 5.67 -4.94
C LEU A 9 6.27 4.40 -4.09
N TRP A 10 7.19 3.51 -4.49
CA TRP A 10 7.47 2.28 -3.76
C TRP A 10 8.09 2.56 -2.39
N LEU A 11 9.07 3.46 -2.31
CA LEU A 11 9.66 3.90 -1.04
C LEU A 11 8.62 4.53 -0.11
N GLY A 12 7.76 5.42 -0.64
CA GLY A 12 6.70 6.05 0.13
C GLY A 12 5.72 5.05 0.74
N CYS A 13 5.32 4.03 -0.03
CA CYS A 13 4.48 2.93 0.45
C CYS A 13 5.16 2.13 1.57
N ILE A 14 6.45 1.80 1.42
CA ILE A 14 7.19 1.04 2.45
C ILE A 14 7.37 1.86 3.71
N ILE A 15 7.72 3.15 3.60
CA ILE A 15 7.89 4.01 4.77
C ILE A 15 6.58 4.11 5.55
N CYS A 16 5.45 4.34 4.87
CA CYS A 16 4.14 4.35 5.51
C CYS A 16 3.82 3.03 6.18
N PHE A 17 4.09 1.90 5.50
CA PHE A 17 3.91 0.56 6.05
C PHE A 17 4.72 0.35 7.33
N ILE A 18 6.01 0.67 7.32
CA ILE A 18 6.91 0.53 8.48
C ILE A 18 6.45 1.39 9.67
N ILE A 19 6.02 2.64 9.43
CA ILE A 19 5.53 3.52 10.51
C ILE A 19 4.30 2.91 11.18
N VAL A 20 3.33 2.42 10.41
CA VAL A 20 2.11 1.77 10.93
C VAL A 20 2.46 0.46 11.64
N LEU A 21 3.42 -0.30 11.12
CA LEU A 21 3.93 -1.53 11.72
C LEU A 21 4.53 -1.26 13.11
N ILE A 22 5.38 -0.24 13.24
CA ILE A 22 5.98 0.15 14.53
C ILE A 22 4.89 0.51 15.53
N LYS A 23 3.86 1.25 15.11
CA LYS A 23 2.71 1.59 15.97
C LYS A 23 1.92 0.36 16.39
N LEU A 24 1.75 -0.61 15.50
CA LEU A 24 1.09 -1.87 15.81
C LEU A 24 1.87 -2.68 16.87
N PHE A 25 3.20 -2.76 16.75
CA PHE A 25 4.06 -3.40 17.74
C PHE A 25 4.01 -2.69 19.10
N GLN A 26 3.94 -1.36 19.10
CA GLN A 26 3.82 -0.56 20.34
C GLN A 26 2.49 -0.81 21.07
N GLU A 27 1.40 -1.06 20.34
CA GLU A 27 0.05 -1.11 20.92
C GLU A 27 -0.44 -2.53 21.25
N ASN A 28 -0.25 -3.51 20.35
CA ASN A 28 -0.81 -4.87 20.47
C ASN A 28 0.26 -5.96 20.64
N GLY A 29 1.53 -5.55 20.78
CA GLY A 29 2.66 -6.46 20.98
C GLY A 29 3.05 -7.29 19.76
N VAL A 30 4.00 -8.20 19.97
CA VAL A 30 4.72 -8.93 18.92
C VAL A 30 3.81 -9.83 18.08
N LEU A 31 2.78 -10.43 18.69
CA LEU A 31 1.90 -11.38 18.01
C LEU A 31 1.09 -10.73 16.88
N HIS A 32 0.54 -9.55 17.14
CA HIS A 32 -0.19 -8.78 16.13
C HIS A 32 0.76 -8.16 15.11
N GLY A 33 1.98 -7.81 15.52
CA GLY A 33 3.03 -7.34 14.60
C GLY A 33 3.47 -8.42 13.58
N ILE A 34 3.58 -9.68 13.99
CA ILE A 34 3.87 -10.81 13.08
C ILE A 34 2.73 -11.02 12.08
N LEU A 35 1.47 -10.95 12.55
CA LEU A 35 0.30 -11.01 11.66
C LEU A 35 0.26 -9.84 10.67
N GLY A 36 0.66 -8.63 11.12
CA GLY A 36 0.81 -7.47 10.26
C GLY A 36 1.92 -7.59 9.22
N LEU A 37 3.03 -8.26 9.56
CA LEU A 37 4.15 -8.48 8.66
C LEU A 37 3.82 -9.53 7.58
N ILE A 38 3.06 -10.57 7.95
CA ILE A 38 2.59 -11.61 7.01
C ILE A 38 1.43 -11.07 6.15
N CYS A 39 0.55 -10.27 6.72
CA CYS A 39 -0.63 -9.73 6.04
C CYS A 39 -0.59 -8.20 6.03
N GLY A 40 -0.07 -7.62 4.94
CA GLY A 40 -0.02 -6.16 4.80
C GLY A 40 -1.40 -5.48 4.83
N LEU A 41 -2.45 -6.20 4.42
CA LEU A 41 -3.84 -5.74 4.54
C LEU A 41 -4.29 -5.63 6.01
N TYR A 42 -3.84 -6.54 6.88
CA TYR A 42 -4.18 -6.53 8.30
C TYR A 42 -3.65 -5.26 8.98
N THR A 43 -2.38 -4.92 8.74
CA THR A 43 -1.77 -3.66 9.19
C THR A 43 -2.48 -2.43 8.65
N PHE A 44 -2.94 -2.48 7.40
CA PHE A 44 -3.69 -1.38 6.81
C PHE A 44 -5.04 -1.17 7.50
N ILE A 45 -5.82 -2.24 7.69
CA ILE A 45 -7.12 -2.20 8.35
C ILE A 45 -6.96 -1.77 9.81
N TRP A 46 -6.02 -2.38 10.55
CA TRP A 46 -5.75 -2.02 11.93
C TRP A 46 -5.30 -0.56 12.07
N GLY A 47 -4.42 -0.11 11.17
CA GLY A 47 -3.93 1.27 11.12
C GLY A 47 -5.06 2.27 10.88
N TRP A 48 -6.04 1.94 10.04
CA TRP A 48 -7.24 2.75 9.80
C TRP A 48 -8.18 2.79 11.00
N ILE A 49 -8.41 1.64 11.66
CA ILE A 49 -9.25 1.56 12.86
C ILE A 49 -8.67 2.41 14.00
N ASN A 50 -7.35 2.39 14.18
CA ASN A 50 -6.67 3.15 15.22
C ASN A 50 -6.15 4.52 14.76
N ALA A 51 -6.41 4.93 13.52
CA ALA A 51 -5.89 6.15 12.92
C ALA A 51 -6.28 7.40 13.71
N THR A 52 -7.53 7.46 14.17
CA THR A 52 -8.07 8.57 14.96
C THR A 52 -7.50 8.57 16.37
N ARG A 53 -7.29 7.39 16.96
CA ARG A 53 -6.74 7.24 18.33
C ARG A 53 -5.27 7.63 18.41
N LEU A 54 -4.48 7.19 17.43
CA LEU A 54 -3.02 7.36 17.39
C LEU A 54 -2.59 8.63 16.65
N ASN A 55 -3.53 9.46 16.19
CA ASN A 55 -3.30 10.65 15.37
C ASN A 55 -2.51 10.36 14.06
N ILE A 56 -2.45 9.10 13.63
CA ILE A 56 -1.76 8.67 12.40
C ILE A 56 -2.66 8.75 11.15
N LYS A 57 -3.84 9.37 11.26
CA LYS A 57 -4.78 9.53 10.13
C LYS A 57 -4.13 10.16 8.90
N ASN A 58 -3.28 11.18 9.08
CA ASN A 58 -2.58 11.80 7.94
C ASN A 58 -1.67 10.80 7.23
N ILE A 59 -0.95 9.96 7.97
CA ILE A 59 -0.07 8.92 7.41
C ILE A 59 -0.89 7.86 6.67
N MET A 60 -2.01 7.42 7.24
CA MET A 60 -2.92 6.46 6.59
C MET A 60 -3.53 7.01 5.30
N VAL A 61 -3.92 8.28 5.28
CA VAL A 61 -4.45 8.95 4.08
C VAL A 61 -3.37 9.05 3.01
N ILE A 62 -2.16 9.47 3.37
CA ILE A 62 -1.01 9.53 2.46
C ILE A 62 -0.71 8.14 1.89
N TRP A 63 -0.70 7.11 2.73
CA TRP A 63 -0.46 5.74 2.30
C TRP A 63 -1.51 5.23 1.31
N THR A 64 -2.78 5.54 1.57
CA THR A 64 -3.89 5.17 0.68
C THR A 64 -3.80 5.91 -0.66
N LEU A 65 -3.47 7.21 -0.63
CA LEU A 65 -3.24 8.01 -1.83
C LEU A 65 -2.07 7.45 -2.65
N LEU A 66 -0.97 7.09 -2.01
CA LEU A 66 0.19 6.47 -2.66
C LEU A 66 -0.17 5.15 -3.35
N ILE A 67 -0.96 4.29 -2.70
CA ILE A 67 -1.46 3.05 -3.31
C ILE A 67 -2.31 3.36 -4.54
N ILE A 68 -3.27 4.29 -4.43
CA ILE A 68 -4.14 4.68 -5.55
C ILE A 68 -3.31 5.25 -6.71
N LEU A 69 -2.35 6.13 -6.41
CA LEU A 69 -1.47 6.72 -7.42
C LEU A 69 -0.61 5.66 -8.10
N SER A 70 -0.11 4.68 -7.32
CA SER A 70 0.64 3.55 -7.87
C SER A 70 -0.22 2.68 -8.79
N ILE A 71 -1.51 2.49 -8.47
CA ILE A 71 -2.46 1.76 -9.34
C ILE A 71 -2.70 2.54 -10.63
N ILE A 72 -2.98 3.84 -10.54
CA ILE A 72 -3.21 4.71 -11.71
C ILE A 72 -1.98 4.70 -12.63
N VAL A 73 -0.78 4.84 -12.07
CA VAL A 73 0.46 4.78 -12.85
C VAL A 73 0.62 3.41 -13.50
N ASN A 74 0.39 2.30 -12.79
CA ASN A 74 0.47 0.97 -13.39
C ASN A 74 -0.55 0.76 -14.52
N VAL A 75 -1.79 1.23 -14.36
CA VAL A 75 -2.84 1.14 -15.39
C VAL A 75 -2.49 1.99 -16.61
N THR A 76 -2.10 3.24 -16.41
CA THR A 76 -1.78 4.20 -17.50
C THR A 76 -0.49 3.87 -18.23
N THR A 77 0.49 3.27 -17.55
CA THR A 77 1.77 2.87 -18.17
C THR A 77 1.70 1.48 -18.83
N GLY A 78 0.52 0.83 -18.86
CA GLY A 78 0.33 -0.45 -19.54
C GLY A 78 0.77 -1.69 -18.74
N GLY A 79 0.99 -1.57 -17.43
CA GLY A 79 1.29 -2.71 -16.55
C GLY A 79 0.16 -3.75 -16.45
N PHE A 80 -1.06 -3.37 -16.83
CA PHE A 80 -2.15 -4.30 -17.12
C PHE A 80 -2.22 -4.57 -18.63
N HIS A 81 -1.37 -5.48 -19.12
CA HIS A 81 -1.61 -6.13 -20.42
C HIS A 81 -2.79 -7.09 -20.25
N TYR A 82 -4.03 -6.57 -20.30
CA TYR A 82 -5.14 -7.42 -20.70
C TYR A 82 -4.88 -7.76 -22.17
N SER A 83 -4.34 -8.95 -22.43
CA SER A 83 -4.38 -9.52 -23.78
C SER A 83 -5.85 -9.81 -24.07
N PHE A 84 -6.58 -8.80 -24.55
CA PHE A 84 -7.88 -8.99 -25.17
C PHE A 84 -7.62 -9.84 -26.41
N GLY A 85 -7.70 -11.16 -26.24
CA GLY A 85 -7.50 -12.12 -27.32
C GLY A 85 -8.45 -11.73 -28.44
N THR A 86 -7.90 -11.23 -29.55
CA THR A 86 -8.67 -11.06 -30.78
C THR A 86 -9.17 -12.45 -31.16
N PRO A 87 -10.50 -12.70 -31.24
CA PRO A 87 -10.99 -13.97 -31.73
C PRO A 87 -10.42 -14.18 -33.14
N ALA A 88 -9.81 -15.35 -33.36
CA ALA A 88 -9.32 -15.74 -34.68
C ALA A 88 -10.51 -15.72 -35.64
N THR A 89 -10.54 -14.75 -36.54
CA THR A 89 -11.47 -14.75 -37.67
C THR A 89 -11.03 -15.87 -38.63
N PRO A 90 -11.94 -16.76 -39.07
CA PRO A 90 -11.64 -17.78 -40.08
C PRO A 90 -11.34 -17.17 -41.44
#